data_AF-A0A7G5ZSA2-F1
#
_entry.id   AF-A0A7G5ZSA2-F1
#
_cell.length_a   1.000
_cell.length_b   1.000
_cell.length_c   1.000
_cell.angle_alpha   90.00
_cell.angle_beta   90.00
_cell.angle_gamma   90.00
#
_symmetry.space_group_name_H-M   'P 1'
#
loop_
_entity.id
_entity.type
_entity.pdbx_description
1 polymer ?
#
loop_
_entity_poly.entity_id
_entity_poly.type
_entity_poly.pdbx_seq_one_letter_code
_entity_poly.pdbx_strand_id
1 'polypeptide(L)'
;MTDDSASVAWAAFDKTTSRWGRLTMIAAMIVMIGGPAIVAAQLGVQPVAVLSGVLAIAVAFGVIWFIEPLSYFPILGPASMYQAFMIGNISNKLLPSAIVAQSAIGAKPETKRGQLAAVLAICGAAAAHLISLLIFVGILGTVVLNVIPADVVTSIQTFVLPAVMGGVVVQMIAGNPQPRILTIAVVVGLVVQLVLTPLFPILAAFGIAISVVATILLSLFLPRGMKTTPATADSTAQDAA
;
A
#
# COMPACT_ATOMS: atom_id res chain seq x y z
N MET A 1 -41.90 -11.45 2.80
CA MET A 1 -41.10 -10.70 3.79
C MET A 1 -41.62 -9.28 3.79
N THR A 2 -42.13 -8.79 4.92
CA THR A 2 -42.56 -7.39 5.06
C THR A 2 -41.32 -6.50 5.06
N ASP A 3 -41.40 -5.30 4.47
CA ASP A 3 -40.28 -4.34 4.41
C ASP A 3 -39.64 -4.05 5.78
N ASP A 4 -40.43 -4.20 6.85
CA ASP A 4 -40.00 -4.08 8.24
C ASP A 4 -38.96 -5.13 8.67
N SER A 5 -39.07 -6.37 8.20
CA SER A 5 -38.12 -7.42 8.55
C SER A 5 -36.73 -7.16 7.95
N ALA A 6 -36.69 -6.67 6.71
CA ALA A 6 -35.45 -6.36 6.00
C ALA A 6 -34.79 -5.09 6.54
N SER A 7 -35.59 -4.09 6.93
CA SER A 7 -35.08 -2.87 7.56
C SER A 7 -34.44 -3.15 8.93
N VAL A 8 -35.09 -3.98 9.76
CA VAL A 8 -34.57 -4.41 11.06
C VAL A 8 -33.28 -5.23 10.90
N ALA A 9 -33.26 -6.18 9.97
CA ALA A 9 -32.05 -6.97 9.69
C ALA A 9 -30.88 -6.10 9.23
N TRP A 10 -31.13 -5.10 8.37
CA TRP A 10 -30.13 -4.16 7.93
C TRP A 10 -29.57 -3.31 9.08
N ALA A 11 -30.45 -2.79 9.94
CA ALA A 11 -30.03 -2.02 11.11
C ALA A 11 -29.16 -2.85 12.07
N ALA A 12 -29.51 -4.13 12.27
CA ALA A 12 -28.71 -5.05 13.07
C ALA A 12 -27.33 -5.32 12.44
N PHE A 13 -27.27 -5.53 11.12
CA PHE A 13 -26.03 -5.70 10.37
C PHE A 13 -25.13 -4.47 10.50
N ASP A 14 -25.66 -3.27 10.27
CA ASP A 14 -24.89 -2.02 10.33
C ASP A 14 -24.36 -1.75 11.74
N LYS A 15 -25.22 -1.90 12.76
CA LYS A 15 -24.83 -1.74 14.18
C LYS A 15 -23.74 -2.72 14.58
N THR A 16 -23.87 -4.00 14.19
CA THR A 16 -22.91 -5.05 14.54
C THR A 16 -21.58 -4.80 13.86
N THR A 17 -21.61 -4.55 12.54
CA THR A 17 -20.40 -4.29 11.75
C THR A 17 -19.68 -3.03 12.22
N SER A 18 -20.39 -1.95 12.49
CA SER A 18 -19.81 -0.70 12.98
C SER A 18 -19.18 -0.85 14.37
N ARG A 19 -19.81 -1.63 15.26
CA ARG A 19 -19.26 -1.88 16.60
C ARG A 19 -17.98 -2.71 16.53
N TRP A 20 -18.04 -3.86 15.84
CA TRP A 20 -16.89 -4.75 15.75
C TRP A 20 -15.79 -4.19 14.88
N GLY A 21 -16.11 -3.59 13.73
CA GLY A 21 -15.15 -2.97 12.84
C GLY A 21 -14.31 -1.90 13.52
N ARG A 22 -14.91 -1.02 14.33
CA ARG A 22 -14.15 -0.04 15.12
C ARG A 22 -13.28 -0.69 16.18
N LEU A 23 -13.84 -1.65 16.92
CA LEU A 23 -13.11 -2.34 17.99
C LEU A 23 -11.88 -3.09 17.44
N THR A 24 -12.05 -3.84 16.35
CA THR A 24 -10.96 -4.59 15.71
C THR A 24 -9.92 -3.66 15.09
N MET A 25 -10.33 -2.54 14.48
CA MET A 25 -9.38 -1.54 13.97
C MET A 25 -8.54 -0.91 15.09
N ILE A 26 -9.16 -0.58 16.23
CA ILE A 26 -8.43 -0.05 17.40
C ILE A 26 -7.46 -1.10 17.94
N ALA A 27 -7.90 -2.34 18.09
CA ALA A 27 -7.04 -3.44 18.53
C ALA A 27 -5.87 -3.67 17.57
N ALA A 28 -6.13 -3.67 16.26
CA ALA A 28 -5.11 -3.79 15.23
C ALA A 28 -4.09 -2.63 15.32
N MET A 29 -4.56 -1.40 15.54
CA MET A 29 -3.69 -0.23 15.71
C MET A 29 -2.78 -0.37 16.94
N ILE A 30 -3.31 -0.85 18.07
CA ILE A 30 -2.53 -1.11 19.30
C ILE A 30 -1.45 -2.16 19.02
N VAL A 31 -1.79 -3.26 18.36
CA VAL A 31 -0.82 -4.33 18.04
C VAL A 31 0.21 -3.83 17.03
N MET A 32 -0.21 -3.10 16.00
CA MET A 32 0.64 -2.59 14.93
C MET A 32 1.65 -1.56 15.42
N ILE A 33 1.30 -0.75 16.42
CA ILE A 33 2.23 0.20 17.05
C ILE A 33 3.04 -0.50 18.14
N GLY A 34 2.38 -1.29 18.99
CA GLY A 34 2.97 -1.94 20.15
C GLY A 34 4.04 -2.98 19.80
N GLY A 35 3.79 -3.83 18.80
CA GLY A 35 4.73 -4.89 18.39
C GLY A 35 6.11 -4.35 18.00
N PRO A 36 6.20 -3.46 17.01
CA PRO A 36 7.46 -2.82 16.63
C PRO A 36 8.08 -2.00 17.76
N ALA A 37 7.28 -1.32 18.59
CA ALA A 37 7.79 -0.56 19.73
C ALA A 37 8.47 -1.47 20.77
N ILE A 38 7.90 -2.65 21.06
CA ILE A 38 8.49 -3.65 21.96
C ILE A 38 9.81 -4.16 21.38
N VAL A 39 9.84 -4.52 20.08
CA VAL A 39 11.06 -5.00 19.43
C VAL A 39 12.14 -3.91 19.42
N ALA A 40 11.77 -2.66 19.11
CA ALA A 40 12.69 -1.52 19.13
C ALA A 40 13.30 -1.32 20.53
N ALA A 41 12.49 -1.44 21.59
CA ALA A 41 12.98 -1.35 22.97
C ALA A 41 13.95 -2.49 23.31
N GLN A 42 13.65 -3.73 22.90
CA GLN A 42 14.52 -4.90 23.12
C GLN A 42 15.87 -4.77 22.39
N LEU A 43 15.87 -4.16 21.20
CA LEU A 43 17.07 -3.92 20.41
C LEU A 43 17.83 -2.65 20.81
N GLY A 44 17.37 -1.92 21.84
CA GLY A 44 18.00 -0.67 22.29
C GLY A 44 17.91 0.48 21.28
N VAL A 45 16.95 0.43 20.35
CA VAL A 45 16.73 1.50 19.37
C VAL A 45 16.19 2.73 20.08
N GLN A 46 16.83 3.89 19.86
CA GLN A 46 16.40 5.14 20.47
C GLN A 46 14.99 5.53 19.99
N PRO A 47 14.07 5.94 20.88
CA PRO A 47 12.71 6.34 20.49
C PRO A 47 12.65 7.43 19.40
N VAL A 48 13.63 8.35 19.39
CA VAL A 48 13.77 9.39 18.37
C VAL A 48 13.92 8.81 16.96
N ALA A 49 14.64 7.71 16.78
CA ALA A 49 14.84 7.08 15.49
C ALA A 49 13.55 6.40 14.98
N VAL A 50 12.76 5.83 15.90
CA VAL A 50 11.44 5.28 15.55
C VAL A 50 10.49 6.40 15.12
N LEU A 51 10.46 7.50 15.88
CA LEU A 51 9.63 8.65 15.56
C LEU A 51 10.03 9.32 14.23
N SER A 52 11.34 9.42 13.94
CA SER A 52 11.81 9.98 12.67
C SER A 52 11.38 9.10 11.48
N GLY A 53 11.41 7.77 11.62
CA GLY A 53 10.91 6.83 10.63
C GLY A 53 9.39 6.98 10.39
N VAL A 54 8.60 7.04 11.46
CA VAL A 54 7.14 7.26 11.38
C VAL A 54 6.83 8.58 10.68
N LEU A 55 7.54 9.65 11.06
CA LEU A 55 7.36 10.97 10.45
C LEU A 55 7.74 10.97 8.96
N ALA A 56 8.81 10.27 8.58
CA ALA A 56 9.21 10.15 7.18
C ALA A 56 8.11 9.45 6.34
N ILE A 57 7.50 8.40 6.87
CA ILE A 57 6.37 7.71 6.22
C ILE A 57 5.16 8.64 6.16
N ALA A 58 4.85 9.38 7.23
CA ALA A 58 3.75 10.32 7.24
C ALA A 58 3.94 11.48 6.25
N VAL A 59 5.16 11.97 6.06
CA VAL A 59 5.47 13.00 5.06
C VAL A 59 5.33 12.45 3.63
N ALA A 60 5.79 11.22 3.40
CA ALA A 60 5.72 10.59 2.07
C ALA A 60 4.29 10.15 1.67
N PHE A 61 3.55 9.58 2.62
CA PHE A 61 2.30 8.87 2.35
C PHE A 61 1.10 9.40 3.14
N GLY A 62 1.27 10.37 4.05
CA GLY A 62 0.20 10.83 4.94
C GLY A 62 -0.99 11.45 4.22
N VAL A 63 -0.77 12.04 3.04
CA VAL A 63 -1.86 12.54 2.18
C VAL A 63 -2.79 11.40 1.75
N ILE A 64 -2.21 10.22 1.45
CA ILE A 64 -2.96 9.03 1.01
C ILE A 64 -3.88 8.54 2.12
N TRP A 65 -3.52 8.71 3.39
CA TRP A 65 -4.36 8.33 4.54
C TRP A 65 -5.72 9.03 4.56
N PHE A 66 -5.84 10.17 3.88
CA PHE A 66 -7.11 10.90 3.74
C PHE A 66 -7.76 10.66 2.38
N ILE A 67 -6.97 10.68 1.31
CA ILE A 67 -7.47 10.52 -0.06
C ILE A 67 -8.08 9.13 -0.27
N GLU A 68 -7.43 8.07 0.21
CA GLU A 68 -7.89 6.71 -0.01
C GLU A 68 -9.23 6.41 0.66
N PRO A 69 -9.43 6.71 1.96
CA PRO A 69 -10.73 6.47 2.57
C PRO A 69 -11.86 7.19 1.84
N LEU A 70 -11.64 8.46 1.47
CA LEU A 70 -12.64 9.25 0.75
C LEU A 70 -12.92 8.70 -0.66
N SER A 71 -11.90 8.19 -1.34
CA SER A 71 -12.03 7.66 -2.69
C SER A 71 -12.70 6.29 -2.72
N TYR A 72 -12.45 5.44 -1.72
CA TYR A 72 -13.01 4.08 -1.68
C TYR A 72 -14.38 4.02 -1.02
N PHE A 73 -14.72 4.97 -0.14
CA PHE A 73 -15.99 4.96 0.59
C PHE A 73 -17.24 4.88 -0.31
N PRO A 74 -17.36 5.66 -1.41
CA PRO A 74 -18.53 5.60 -2.29
C PRO A 74 -18.69 4.24 -3.00
N ILE A 75 -17.57 3.54 -3.24
CA ILE A 75 -17.55 2.28 -3.98
C ILE A 75 -17.87 1.10 -3.04
N LEU A 76 -17.23 1.09 -1.87
CA LEU A 76 -17.25 -0.04 -0.95
C LEU A 76 -18.38 0.06 0.10
N GLY A 77 -18.69 1.28 0.54
CA GLY A 77 -19.61 1.52 1.65
C GLY A 77 -19.00 1.22 3.03
N PRO A 78 -19.68 1.65 4.12
CA PRO A 78 -19.08 1.75 5.46
C PRO A 78 -18.63 0.41 6.05
N ALA A 79 -19.37 -0.67 5.81
CA ALA A 79 -19.04 -2.00 6.34
C ALA A 79 -17.72 -2.54 5.77
N SER A 80 -17.58 -2.48 4.44
CA SER A 80 -16.42 -2.97 3.71
C SER A 80 -15.14 -2.18 4.01
N MET A 81 -15.27 -0.91 4.39
CA MET A 81 -14.11 -0.05 4.68
C MET A 81 -13.29 -0.58 5.87
N TYR A 82 -13.93 -1.05 6.94
CA TYR A 82 -13.20 -1.64 8.07
C TYR A 82 -12.37 -2.85 7.65
N GLN A 83 -12.91 -3.72 6.79
CA GLN A 83 -12.19 -4.89 6.29
C GLN A 83 -11.07 -4.49 5.34
N ALA A 84 -11.37 -3.59 4.39
CA ALA A 84 -10.43 -3.17 3.35
C ALA A 84 -9.17 -2.54 3.96
N PHE A 85 -9.32 -1.65 4.94
CA PHE A 85 -8.17 -1.01 5.59
C PHE A 85 -7.41 -1.91 6.55
N MET A 86 -8.08 -2.90 7.17
CA MET A 86 -7.39 -3.88 8.01
C MET A 86 -6.58 -4.91 7.20
N ILE A 87 -7.09 -5.31 6.03
CA ILE A 87 -6.41 -6.28 5.14
C ILE A 87 -5.34 -5.59 4.29
N GLY A 88 -5.60 -4.36 3.83
CA GLY A 88 -4.71 -3.59 2.97
C GLY A 88 -4.71 -4.04 1.51
N ASN A 89 -3.79 -3.45 0.73
CA ASN A 89 -3.66 -3.65 -0.71
C ASN A 89 -5.00 -3.46 -1.46
N ILE A 90 -5.70 -2.37 -1.15
CA ILE A 90 -7.07 -2.11 -1.58
C ILE A 90 -7.15 -1.98 -3.10
N SER A 91 -6.36 -1.09 -3.70
CA SER A 91 -6.40 -0.78 -5.13
C SER A 91 -6.09 -1.97 -6.03
N ASN A 92 -5.15 -2.85 -5.64
CA ASN A 92 -4.72 -3.93 -6.52
C ASN A 92 -5.53 -5.23 -6.34
N LYS A 93 -6.14 -5.47 -5.17
CA LYS A 93 -6.87 -6.72 -4.89
C LYS A 93 -8.32 -6.50 -4.50
N LEU A 94 -8.58 -5.70 -3.48
CA LEU A 94 -9.89 -5.67 -2.83
C LEU A 94 -10.91 -4.86 -3.62
N LEU A 95 -10.52 -3.67 -4.08
CA LEU A 95 -11.36 -2.80 -4.91
C LEU A 95 -11.79 -3.49 -6.22
N PRO A 96 -10.88 -4.05 -7.03
CA PRO A 96 -11.28 -4.76 -8.25
C PRO A 96 -12.15 -5.99 -7.93
N SER A 97 -11.88 -6.72 -6.84
CA SER A 97 -12.75 -7.85 -6.42
C SER A 97 -14.17 -7.40 -6.08
N ALA A 98 -14.31 -6.27 -5.37
CA ALA A 98 -15.63 -5.71 -5.03
C ALA A 98 -16.38 -5.23 -6.28
N ILE A 99 -15.70 -4.53 -7.21
CA ILE A 99 -16.30 -4.05 -8.46
C ILE A 99 -16.77 -5.22 -9.34
N VAL A 100 -15.96 -6.28 -9.46
CA VAL A 100 -16.34 -7.49 -10.20
C VAL A 100 -17.55 -8.17 -9.56
N ALA A 101 -17.59 -8.31 -8.24
CA ALA A 101 -18.73 -8.91 -7.56
C ALA A 101 -20.02 -8.07 -7.70
N GLN A 102 -19.92 -6.74 -7.54
CA GLN A 102 -21.04 -5.82 -7.72
C GLN A 102 -21.61 -5.88 -9.14
N SER A 103 -20.74 -5.85 -10.15
CA SER A 103 -21.13 -5.93 -11.56
C SER A 103 -21.73 -7.30 -11.92
N ALA A 104 -21.18 -8.40 -11.39
CA ALA A 104 -21.70 -9.75 -11.63
C ALA A 104 -23.16 -9.93 -11.19
N ILE A 105 -23.62 -9.18 -10.19
CA ILE A 105 -25.01 -9.22 -9.71
C ILE A 105 -25.84 -8.00 -10.14
N GLY A 106 -25.28 -7.10 -10.96
CA GLY A 106 -25.93 -5.86 -11.40
C GLY A 106 -26.26 -4.90 -10.25
N ALA A 107 -25.51 -4.95 -9.15
CA ALA A 107 -25.72 -4.05 -8.01
C ALA A 107 -24.90 -2.78 -8.18
N LYS A 108 -25.55 -1.62 -8.02
CA LYS A 108 -24.87 -0.33 -8.01
C LYS A 108 -24.10 -0.15 -6.69
N PRO A 109 -22.93 0.50 -6.72
CA PRO A 109 -22.33 1.09 -5.52
C PRO A 109 -23.34 1.94 -4.75
N GLU A 110 -23.14 2.11 -3.45
CA GLU A 110 -24.03 2.86 -2.53
C GLU A 110 -25.39 2.20 -2.22
N THR A 111 -25.78 1.14 -2.94
CA THR A 111 -26.98 0.37 -2.59
C THR A 111 -26.68 -0.67 -1.51
N LYS A 112 -27.67 -1.03 -0.68
CA LYS A 112 -27.55 -2.11 0.32
C LYS A 112 -27.04 -3.41 -0.30
N ARG A 113 -27.53 -3.75 -1.49
CA ARG A 113 -27.12 -4.94 -2.25
C ARG A 113 -25.66 -4.84 -2.71
N GLY A 114 -25.23 -3.67 -3.21
CA GLY A 114 -23.86 -3.43 -3.63
C GLY A 114 -22.86 -3.47 -2.47
N GLN A 115 -23.25 -2.95 -1.30
CA GLN A 115 -22.44 -3.01 -0.08
C GLN A 115 -22.28 -4.46 0.41
N LEU A 116 -23.34 -5.27 0.43
CA LEU A 116 -23.24 -6.68 0.81
C LEU A 116 -22.35 -7.47 -0.16
N ALA A 117 -22.45 -7.18 -1.47
CA ALA A 117 -21.58 -7.79 -2.47
C ALA A 117 -20.10 -7.44 -2.23
N ALA A 118 -19.81 -6.16 -1.92
CA ALA A 118 -18.45 -5.72 -1.60
C ALA A 118 -17.90 -6.40 -0.33
N VAL A 119 -18.70 -6.51 0.74
CA VAL A 119 -18.31 -7.20 1.97
C VAL A 119 -17.93 -8.66 1.68
N LEU A 120 -18.79 -9.39 0.97
CA LEU A 120 -18.55 -10.80 0.66
C LEU A 120 -17.35 -10.98 -0.28
N ALA A 121 -17.18 -10.10 -1.27
CA ALA A 121 -16.04 -10.13 -2.17
C ALA A 121 -14.71 -9.91 -1.43
N ILE A 122 -14.68 -8.95 -0.49
CA ILE A 122 -13.49 -8.68 0.32
C ILE A 122 -13.18 -9.86 1.23
N CYS A 123 -14.19 -10.48 1.85
CA CYS A 123 -14.01 -11.73 2.60
C CYS A 123 -13.40 -12.84 1.74
N GLY A 124 -13.91 -13.04 0.52
CA GLY A 124 -13.39 -14.04 -0.41
C GLY A 124 -11.94 -13.74 -0.83
N ALA A 125 -11.63 -12.49 -1.17
CA ALA A 125 -10.28 -12.06 -1.51
C ALA A 125 -9.29 -12.15 -0.34
N ALA A 126 -9.76 -11.94 0.90
CA ALA A 126 -8.97 -12.13 2.10
C ALA A 126 -8.68 -13.62 2.34
N ALA A 127 -9.72 -14.47 2.27
CA ALA A 127 -9.59 -15.91 2.45
C ALA A 127 -8.64 -16.52 1.41
N ALA A 128 -8.84 -16.21 0.11
CA ALA A 128 -7.96 -16.68 -0.96
C ALA A 128 -6.51 -16.26 -0.73
N HIS A 129 -6.28 -15.03 -0.26
CA HIS A 129 -4.95 -14.53 0.03
C HIS A 129 -4.30 -15.25 1.22
N LEU A 130 -5.01 -15.41 2.34
CA LEU A 130 -4.48 -16.10 3.52
C LEU A 130 -4.23 -17.59 3.27
N ILE A 131 -5.12 -18.25 2.54
CA ILE A 131 -4.95 -19.65 2.13
C ILE A 131 -3.73 -19.78 1.21
N SER A 132 -3.59 -18.88 0.23
CA SER A 132 -2.42 -18.89 -0.66
C SER A 132 -1.12 -18.66 0.11
N LEU A 133 -1.10 -17.71 1.06
CA LEU A 133 0.07 -17.49 1.91
C LEU A 133 0.39 -18.72 2.75
N LEU A 134 -0.61 -19.35 3.37
CA LEU A 134 -0.40 -20.56 4.16
C LEU A 134 0.21 -21.68 3.31
N ILE A 135 -0.34 -21.93 2.12
CA ILE A 135 0.10 -23.03 1.26
C ILE A 135 1.46 -22.73 0.63
N PHE A 136 1.60 -21.61 -0.08
CA PHE A 136 2.79 -21.32 -0.89
C PHE A 136 3.95 -20.76 -0.07
N VAL A 137 3.68 -19.94 0.94
CA VAL A 137 4.74 -19.32 1.75
C VAL A 137 5.01 -20.14 2.99
N GLY A 138 3.97 -20.51 3.74
CA GLY A 138 4.10 -21.28 4.97
C GLY A 138 4.59 -22.72 4.72
N ILE A 139 3.80 -23.52 4.03
CA ILE A 139 4.08 -24.95 3.84
C ILE A 139 5.18 -25.16 2.80
N LEU A 140 4.97 -24.71 1.56
CA LEU A 140 5.92 -24.92 0.46
C LEU A 140 7.26 -24.23 0.75
N GLY A 141 7.25 -23.01 1.29
CA GLY A 141 8.47 -22.30 1.69
C GLY A 141 9.30 -23.09 2.70
N THR A 142 8.66 -23.73 3.69
CA THR A 142 9.35 -24.58 4.67
C THR A 142 9.97 -25.81 4.00
N VAL A 143 9.26 -26.46 3.08
CA VAL A 143 9.79 -27.61 2.32
C VAL A 143 11.00 -27.22 1.49
N VAL A 144 10.94 -26.07 0.81
CA VAL A 144 12.06 -25.54 0.02
C VAL A 144 13.26 -25.21 0.90
N LEU A 145 13.06 -24.64 2.09
CA LEU A 145 14.18 -24.33 2.99
C LEU A 145 14.91 -25.59 3.50
N ASN A 146 14.20 -26.71 3.66
CA ASN A 146 14.81 -27.96 4.12
C ASN A 146 15.75 -28.62 3.09
N VAL A 147 15.65 -28.26 1.81
CA VAL A 147 16.53 -28.80 0.76
C VAL A 147 17.69 -27.87 0.42
N ILE A 148 17.69 -26.63 0.93
CA ILE A 148 18.74 -25.65 0.69
C ILE A 148 19.84 -25.81 1.76
N PRO A 149 21.13 -25.88 1.39
CA PRO A 149 22.23 -25.92 2.35
C PRO A 149 22.23 -24.72 3.31
N ALA A 150 22.61 -24.94 4.56
CA ALA A 150 22.55 -23.93 5.63
C ALA A 150 23.33 -22.64 5.29
N ASP A 151 24.48 -22.76 4.61
CA ASP A 151 25.30 -21.62 4.21
C ASP A 151 24.58 -20.70 3.21
N VAL A 152 23.76 -21.30 2.32
CA VAL A 152 22.94 -20.57 1.36
C VAL A 152 21.75 -19.92 2.06
N VAL A 153 21.11 -20.59 3.02
CA VAL A 153 20.01 -20.02 3.82
C VAL A 153 20.46 -18.77 4.57
N THR A 154 21.65 -18.80 5.18
CA THR A 154 22.24 -17.65 5.88
C THR A 154 22.45 -16.46 4.94
N SER A 155 22.91 -16.73 3.72
CA SER A 155 23.08 -15.70 2.69
C SER A 155 21.72 -15.11 2.26
N ILE A 156 20.71 -15.96 2.06
CA ILE A 156 19.34 -15.52 1.73
C ILE A 156 18.79 -14.61 2.83
N GLN A 157 18.94 -14.99 4.11
CA GLN A 157 18.47 -14.19 5.25
C GLN A 157 19.13 -12.81 5.31
N THR A 158 20.39 -12.71 4.91
CA THR A 158 21.12 -11.43 4.88
C THR A 158 20.57 -10.48 3.82
N PHE A 159 20.17 -11.01 2.65
CA PHE A 159 19.72 -10.20 1.51
C PHE A 159 18.20 -10.13 1.33
N VAL A 160 17.41 -10.84 2.14
CA VAL A 160 15.95 -10.90 2.00
C VAL A 160 15.31 -9.52 2.14
N LEU A 161 15.75 -8.72 3.11
CA LEU A 161 15.17 -7.40 3.36
C LEU A 161 15.45 -6.44 2.17
N PRO A 162 16.70 -6.28 1.69
CA PRO A 162 16.98 -5.54 0.46
C PRO A 162 16.20 -6.04 -0.76
N ALA A 163 16.06 -7.36 -0.94
CA ALA A 163 15.34 -7.95 -2.07
C ALA A 163 13.84 -7.58 -2.04
N VAL A 164 13.21 -7.67 -0.86
CA VAL A 164 11.80 -7.26 -0.68
C VAL A 164 11.63 -5.77 -0.97
N MET A 165 12.51 -4.92 -0.44
CA MET A 165 12.45 -3.47 -0.69
C MET A 165 12.67 -3.13 -2.18
N GLY A 166 13.58 -3.84 -2.86
CA GLY A 166 13.78 -3.71 -4.31
C GLY A 166 12.52 -4.04 -5.11
N GLY A 167 11.81 -5.12 -4.73
CA GLY A 167 10.51 -5.47 -5.32
C GLY A 167 9.46 -4.37 -5.15
N VAL A 168 9.38 -3.76 -3.96
CA VAL A 168 8.47 -2.63 -3.69
C VAL A 168 8.79 -1.43 -4.59
N VAL A 169 10.07 -1.10 -4.78
CA VAL A 169 10.48 -0.01 -5.69
C VAL A 169 10.02 -0.30 -7.12
N VAL A 170 10.25 -1.51 -7.62
CA VAL A 170 9.78 -1.92 -8.96
C VAL A 170 8.27 -1.81 -9.07
N GLN A 171 7.53 -2.30 -8.06
CA GLN A 171 6.08 -2.21 -8.00
C GLN A 171 5.59 -0.74 -8.06
N MET A 172 6.23 0.16 -7.31
CA MET A 172 5.89 1.59 -7.31
C MET A 172 6.14 2.23 -8.68
N ILE A 173 7.27 1.92 -9.32
CA ILE A 173 7.62 2.44 -10.65
C ILE A 173 6.64 1.94 -11.71
N ALA A 174 6.33 0.64 -11.71
CA ALA A 174 5.41 0.04 -12.66
C ALA A 174 3.98 0.58 -12.48
N GLY A 175 3.56 0.83 -11.24
CA GLY A 175 2.23 1.38 -10.92
C GLY A 175 2.04 2.85 -11.31
N ASN A 176 3.11 3.66 -11.29
CA ASN A 176 3.05 5.06 -11.69
C ASN A 176 4.39 5.50 -12.32
N PRO A 177 4.61 5.25 -13.62
CA PRO A 177 5.89 5.49 -14.27
C PRO A 177 6.14 7.00 -14.43
N GLN A 178 6.89 7.57 -13.50
CA GLN A 178 7.29 8.98 -13.51
C GLN A 178 8.83 9.09 -13.53
N PRO A 179 9.47 8.95 -14.72
CA PRO A 179 10.92 8.81 -14.83
C PRO A 179 11.66 10.01 -14.22
N ARG A 180 11.14 11.24 -14.38
CA ARG A 180 11.73 12.44 -13.77
C ARG A 180 11.79 12.35 -12.25
N ILE A 181 10.67 12.02 -11.60
CA ILE A 181 10.58 11.96 -10.14
C ILE A 181 11.42 10.80 -9.62
N LEU A 182 11.44 9.68 -10.34
CA LEU A 182 12.31 8.55 -10.05
C LEU A 182 13.80 8.95 -10.08
N THR A 183 14.25 9.65 -11.13
CA THR A 183 15.64 10.12 -11.23
C THR A 183 16.00 11.05 -10.07
N ILE A 184 15.12 12.01 -9.73
CA ILE A 184 15.33 12.91 -8.59
C ILE A 184 15.46 12.10 -7.29
N ALA A 185 14.53 11.18 -7.04
CA ALA A 185 14.52 10.35 -5.83
C ALA A 185 15.80 9.51 -5.68
N VAL A 186 16.25 8.87 -6.76
CA VAL A 186 17.49 8.06 -6.77
C VAL A 186 18.71 8.94 -6.51
N VAL A 187 18.86 10.06 -7.21
CA VAL A 187 20.00 10.97 -7.03
C VAL A 187 20.04 11.53 -5.61
N VAL A 188 18.90 12.00 -5.09
CA VAL A 188 18.80 12.53 -3.73
C VAL A 188 19.15 11.44 -2.71
N GLY A 189 18.59 10.24 -2.85
CA GLY A 189 18.88 9.13 -1.94
C GLY A 189 20.37 8.77 -1.93
N LEU A 190 21.02 8.70 -3.10
CA LEU A 190 22.45 8.44 -3.20
C LEU A 190 23.28 9.56 -2.56
N VAL A 191 22.97 10.83 -2.82
CA VAL A 191 23.70 11.96 -2.23
C VAL A 191 23.54 11.99 -0.72
N VAL A 192 22.33 11.80 -0.20
CA VAL A 192 22.08 11.82 1.24
C VAL A 192 22.79 10.64 1.93
N GLN A 193 22.72 9.45 1.34
CA GLN A 193 23.26 8.25 1.98
C GLN A 193 24.78 8.09 1.82
N LEU A 194 25.35 8.46 0.66
CA LEU A 194 26.77 8.25 0.35
C LEU A 194 27.64 9.48 0.60
N VAL A 195 27.06 10.68 0.67
CA VAL A 195 27.81 11.93 0.85
C VAL A 195 27.43 12.61 2.16
N LEU A 196 26.14 12.94 2.34
CA LEU A 196 25.72 13.74 3.49
C LEU A 196 25.88 12.99 4.83
N THR A 197 25.46 11.72 4.86
CA THR A 197 25.48 10.90 6.08
C THR A 197 26.91 10.59 6.57
N PRO A 198 27.87 10.21 5.72
CA PRO A 198 29.27 10.04 6.14
C PRO A 198 29.95 11.35 6.58
N LEU A 199 29.62 12.48 5.95
CA LEU A 199 30.19 13.78 6.31
C LEU A 199 29.63 14.33 7.63
N PHE A 200 28.35 14.05 7.92
CA PHE A 200 27.67 14.51 9.12
C PHE A 200 26.92 13.36 9.79
N PRO A 201 27.61 12.56 10.63
CA PRO A 201 27.00 11.38 11.28
C PRO A 201 25.75 11.69 12.11
N ILE A 202 25.61 12.93 12.61
CA ILE A 202 24.42 13.38 13.35
C ILE A 202 23.15 13.40 12.48
N LEU A 203 23.30 13.55 11.16
CA LEU A 203 22.20 13.54 10.20
C LEU A 203 21.77 12.12 9.80
N ALA A 204 22.55 11.08 10.15
CA ALA A 204 22.26 9.69 9.80
C ALA A 204 20.86 9.25 10.28
N ALA A 205 20.50 9.63 11.51
CA ALA A 205 19.19 9.31 12.10
C ALA A 205 18.00 9.98 11.37
N PHE A 206 18.28 10.98 10.54
CA PHE A 206 17.31 11.72 9.74
C PHE A 206 17.48 11.50 8.24
N GLY A 207 18.42 10.68 7.79
CA GLY A 207 18.76 10.51 6.38
C GLY A 207 17.57 10.15 5.49
N ILE A 208 16.67 9.27 5.97
CA ILE A 208 15.44 8.90 5.27
C ILE A 208 14.51 10.11 5.14
N ALA A 209 14.23 10.80 6.25
CA ALA A 209 13.34 11.97 6.26
C ALA A 209 13.88 13.10 5.37
N ILE A 210 15.18 13.37 5.44
CA ILE A 210 15.87 14.35 4.59
C ILE A 210 15.74 13.95 3.12
N SER A 211 15.95 12.68 2.78
CA SER A 211 15.82 12.17 1.41
C SER A 211 14.41 12.37 0.86
N VAL A 212 13.38 12.03 1.64
CA VAL A 212 11.97 12.18 1.26
C VAL A 212 11.63 13.65 1.04
N VAL A 213 11.92 14.51 2.04
CA VAL A 213 11.59 15.95 1.97
C VAL A 213 12.33 16.62 0.81
N ALA A 214 13.63 16.37 0.66
CA ALA A 214 14.41 16.93 -0.44
C ALA A 214 13.88 16.45 -1.80
N THR A 215 13.49 15.18 -1.93
CA THR A 215 12.88 14.66 -3.16
C THR A 215 11.57 15.36 -3.49
N ILE A 216 10.69 15.56 -2.50
CA ILE A 216 9.41 16.26 -2.69
C ILE A 216 9.67 17.71 -3.12
N LEU A 217 10.51 18.45 -2.40
CA LEU A 217 10.81 19.85 -2.70
C LEU A 217 11.42 20.00 -4.10
N LEU A 218 12.45 19.21 -4.43
CA LEU A 218 13.06 19.25 -5.76
C LEU A 218 12.07 18.84 -6.86
N SER A 219 11.20 17.87 -6.60
CA SER A 219 10.18 17.45 -7.56
C SER A 219 9.14 18.53 -7.83
N LEU A 220 8.83 19.38 -6.84
CA LEU A 220 7.91 20.52 -6.96
C LEU A 220 8.55 21.72 -7.64
N PHE A 221 9.81 22.04 -7.30
CA PHE A 221 10.47 23.27 -7.74
C PHE A 221 11.31 23.14 -9.01
N LEU A 222 11.81 21.95 -9.38
CA LEU A 222 12.46 21.81 -10.69
C LEU A 222 11.41 21.97 -11.80
N PRO A 223 11.67 22.77 -12.84
CA PRO A 223 10.76 22.90 -13.97
C PRO A 223 10.44 21.54 -14.60
N ARG A 224 9.19 21.34 -15.01
CA ARG A 224 8.81 20.22 -15.86
C ARG A 224 9.45 20.47 -17.22
N GLY A 225 10.48 19.70 -17.59
CA GLY A 225 11.03 19.76 -18.95
C GLY A 225 9.89 19.68 -19.96
N MET A 226 9.87 20.60 -20.94
CA MET A 226 8.86 20.65 -21.98
C MET A 226 8.67 19.25 -22.54
N LYS A 227 7.45 18.71 -22.46
CA LYS A 227 7.08 17.54 -23.25
C LYS A 227 7.26 17.97 -24.71
N THR A 228 8.24 17.43 -25.40
CA THR A 228 8.30 17.51 -26.86
C THR A 228 7.05 16.82 -27.39
N THR A 229 6.06 17.61 -27.78
CA THR A 229 4.91 17.15 -28.56
C THR A 229 5.49 16.43 -29.78
N PRO A 230 5.13 15.17 -30.05
CA PRO A 230 5.52 14.51 -31.28
C PRO A 230 4.96 15.34 -32.44
N ALA A 231 5.84 15.81 -33.32
CA ALA A 231 5.42 16.49 -34.54
C ALA A 231 4.46 15.57 -35.30
N THR A 232 3.23 16.04 -35.51
CA THR A 232 2.31 15.45 -36.46
C THR A 232 2.99 15.45 -37.82
N ALA A 233 3.37 14.26 -38.29
CA ALA A 233 3.79 14.09 -39.67
C ALA A 233 2.54 14.28 -40.55
N ASP A 234 2.38 15.49 -41.09
CA ASP A 234 1.60 15.70 -42.30
C ASP A 234 2.24 14.85 -43.41
N SER A 235 1.58 13.77 -43.82
CA SER A 235 1.83 13.17 -45.13
C SER A 235 0.69 13.54 -46.06
N THR A 236 0.95 14.60 -46.81
CA THR A 236 0.47 14.81 -48.17
C THR A 236 0.56 13.51 -48.98
N ALA A 237 -0.58 12.85 -49.19
CA ALA A 237 -0.74 11.78 -50.18
C ALA A 237 -2.22 11.59 -50.50
N GLN A 238 -2.84 12.60 -51.10
CA GLN A 238 -4.12 12.43 -51.78
C GLN A 238 -4.21 13.37 -52.98
N ASP A 239 -3.26 13.20 -53.90
CA ASP A 239 -3.33 13.65 -55.30
C ASP A 239 -2.47 12.68 -56.12
N ALA A 240 -3.09 11.58 -56.59
CA ALA A 240 -2.75 10.78 -57.77
C ALA A 240 -3.36 9.37 -57.68
N ALA A 241 -4.59 9.22 -58.17
CA ALA A 241 -5.12 8.09 -58.97
C ALA A 241 -6.67 8.10 -58.90
#